data_AF-A0A6C0B9Q7-F1
#
_entry.id   AF-A0A6C0B9Q7-F1
#
_cell.length_a   1.000
_cell.length_b   1.000
_cell.length_c   1.000
_cell.angle_alpha   90.00
_cell.angle_beta   90.00
_cell.angle_gamma   90.00
#
_symmetry.space_group_name_H-M   'P 1'
#
loop_
_entity.id
_entity.type
_entity.pdbx_description
1 polymer ?
#
loop_
_entity_poly.entity_id
_entity_poly.type
_entity_poly.pdbx_seq_one_letter_code
_entity_poly.pdbx_strand_id
1 'polypeptide(L)' 'MNKHKFIINAIDDGWIVYKKNNTYIFKRRHHGLTKYFLNSYIDKFLQKYN' A
#
# COMPACT_ATOMS: atom_id res chain seq x y z
N MET A 1 4.71 -12.36 -3.72
CA MET A 1 4.77 -11.01 -4.33
C MET A 1 5.71 -10.11 -3.52
N ASN A 2 6.54 -9.24 -4.13
CA ASN A 2 7.42 -8.34 -3.38
C ASN A 2 6.77 -6.96 -3.12
N LYS A 3 7.29 -6.22 -2.13
CA LYS A 3 6.73 -4.93 -1.68
C LYS A 3 6.62 -3.89 -2.79
N HIS A 4 7.59 -3.87 -3.69
CA HIS A 4 7.63 -2.95 -4.80
C HIS A 4 6.48 -3.22 -5.79
N LYS A 5 6.26 -4.49 -6.15
CA LYS A 5 5.17 -4.90 -7.05
C LYS A 5 3.79 -4.59 -6.47
N PHE A 6 3.60 -4.74 -5.16
CA PHE A 6 2.35 -4.37 -4.49
C PHE A 6 2.06 -2.87 -4.56
N ILE A 7 3.08 -2.03 -4.34
CA ILE A 7 2.94 -0.57 -4.41
C ILE A 7 2.65 -0.14 -5.86
N ILE A 8 3.36 -0.71 -6.84
CA ILE A 8 3.13 -0.42 -8.26
C ILE A 8 1.71 -0.79 -8.67
N ASN A 9 1.25 -2.00 -8.36
CA ASN A 9 -0.11 -2.42 -8.67
C ASN A 9 -1.16 -1.46 -8.08
N ALA A 10 -0.95 -1.00 -6.84
CA ALA A 10 -1.86 -0.05 -6.23
C ALA A 10 -1.86 1.30 -6.95
N ILE A 11 -0.70 1.77 -7.42
CA ILE A 11 -0.59 3.00 -8.21
C ILE A 11 -1.31 2.84 -9.55
N ASP A 12 -1.13 1.71 -10.23
CA ASP A 12 -1.81 1.38 -11.49
C ASP A 12 -3.34 1.30 -11.31
N ASP A 13 -3.81 0.81 -10.15
CA ASP A 13 -5.23 0.81 -9.74
C ASP A 13 -5.77 2.20 -9.33
N GLY A 14 -4.96 3.25 -9.47
CA GLY A 14 -5.34 4.64 -9.19
C GLY A 14 -5.23 5.06 -7.72
N TRP A 15 -4.48 4.31 -6.89
CA TRP A 15 -4.16 4.73 -5.53
C TRP A 15 -2.94 5.66 -5.51
N ILE A 16 -3.02 6.68 -4.66
CA ILE A 16 -1.89 7.53 -4.32
C ILE A 16 -1.23 6.95 -3.07
N VAL A 17 0.06 6.60 -3.16
CA VAL A 17 0.80 5.99 -2.06
C VAL A 17 1.80 6.99 -1.48
N TYR A 18 1.65 7.34 -0.21
CA TYR A 18 2.60 8.17 0.54
C TYR A 18 3.36 7.30 1.54
N LYS A 19 4.69 7.42 1.56
CA LYS A 19 5.50 6.84 2.64
C LYS A 19 5.75 7.91 3.70
N LYS A 20 5.32 7.67 4.94
CA LYS A 20 5.59 8.55 6.08
C LYS A 20 6.16 7.73 7.22
N ASN A 21 7.40 8.00 7.61
CA ASN A 21 8.15 7.25 8.61
C ASN A 21 8.12 5.74 8.29
N ASN A 22 7.54 4.94 9.18
CA ASN A 22 7.44 3.48 9.05
C ASN A 22 6.04 3.01 8.60
N THR A 23 5.30 3.88 7.89
CA THR A 23 3.93 3.65 7.46
C THR A 23 3.76 4.05 6.00
N TYR A 24 2.93 3.31 5.27
CA TYR A 24 2.45 3.68 3.95
C TYR A 24 0.97 4.07 4.02
N ILE A 25 0.62 5.14 3.32
CA ILE A 25 -0.73 5.71 3.29
C ILE A 25 -1.22 5.62 1.85
N PHE A 26 -2.26 4.85 1.63
CA PHE A 26 -2.88 4.65 0.34
C PHE A 26 -4.16 5.49 0.30
N LYS A 27 -4.26 6.44 -0.63
CA LYS A 27 -5.42 7.33 -0.80
C LYS A 27 -6.00 7.15 -2.19
N ARG A 28 -7.32 7.02 -2.31
CA ARG A 28 -8.01 7.00 -3.61
C ARG A 28 -9.05 8.11 -3.66
N ARG A 29 -8.80 9.10 -4.53
CA ARG A 29 -9.57 10.36 -4.59
C ARG A 29 -11.03 10.15 -4.99
N HIS A 30 -11.28 9.24 -5.93
CA HIS A 30 -12.62 8.96 -6.46
C HIS A 30 -13.60 8.29 -5.47
N HIS A 31 -13.13 7.83 -4.30
CA HIS A 31 -14.00 7.19 -3.31
C HIS A 31 -13.86 7.79 -1.89
N GLY A 32 -13.04 8.84 -1.70
CA GLY A 32 -12.74 9.37 -0.37
C GLY A 32 -12.03 8.37 0.56
N LEU A 33 -11.55 7.23 0.03
CA LEU A 33 -10.97 6.15 0.81
C LEU A 33 -9.51 6.44 1.12
N THR A 34 -9.16 6.42 2.41
CA THR A 34 -7.79 6.45 2.90
C THR A 34 -7.53 5.20 3.73
N LYS A 35 -6.49 4.44 3.38
CA LYS A 35 -6.01 3.28 4.13
C LYS A 35 -4.60 3.52 4.63
N TYR A 36 -4.35 3.21 5.90
CA TYR A 36 -3.05 3.31 6.54
C TYR A 36 -2.51 1.91 6.77
N PHE A 37 -1.32 1.63 6.27
CA PHE A 37 -0.65 0.35 6.45
C PHE A 37 0.70 0.55 7.11
N LEU A 38 0.90 -0.09 8.26
CA LEU A 38 2.22 -0.20 8.86
C LEU A 38 3.15 -0.95 7.91
N ASN A 39 4.42 -0.55 7.84
CA ASN A 39 5.41 -1.23 7.01
C ASN A 39 5.50 -2.74 7.36
N SER A 40 5.45 -3.07 8.65
CA SER A 40 5.41 -4.45 9.14
C SER A 40 4.14 -5.21 8.74
N TYR A 41 3.02 -4.51 8.56
CA TYR A 41 1.79 -5.12 8.07
C TYR A 41 1.91 -5.45 6.59
N ILE A 42 2.52 -4.57 5.78
CA ILE A 42 2.78 -4.87 4.37
C ILE A 42 3.69 -6.08 4.24
N ASP A 43 4.74 -6.16 5.06
CA ASP A 43 5.64 -7.33 5.05
C ASP A 43 4.91 -8.63 5.42
N LYS A 44 4.09 -8.62 6.47
CA LYS A 44 3.26 -9.78 6.86
C LYS A 44 2.20 -10.12 5.80
N PHE A 45 1.57 -9.11 5.21
CA PHE A 45 0.58 -9.29 4.16
C PHE A 45 1.21 -9.96 2.94
N LEU A 46 2.39 -9.51 2.52
CA LEU A 46 3.09 -10.09 1.38
C LEU A 46 3.61 -11.49 1.64
N GLN A 47 4.02 -11.81 2.88
CA GLN A 47 4.35 -13.19 3.27
C GLN A 47 3.13 -14.11 3.24
N LYS A 48 1.93 -13.61 3.57
CA LYS A 48 0.70 -14.42 3.58
C LYS A 48 0.19 -14.80 2.18
N TYR A 49 0.54 -14.02 1.16
CA TYR A 49 0.13 -14.22 -0.24
C TYR A 49 1.34 -14.54 -1.16
N ASN A 50 2.39 -15.13 -0.60
CA ASN A 50 3.52 -15.70 -1.33
C ASN A 50 3.39 -17.22 -1.36
#